data_AF-A0A212JNE9-F1
#
_entry.id   AF-A0A212JNE9-F1
#
_cell.length_a   1.000
_cell.length_b   1.000
_cell.length_c   1.000
_cell.angle_alpha   90.00
_cell.angle_beta   90.00
_cell.angle_gamma   90.00
#
_symmetry.space_group_name_H-M   'P 1'
#
loop_
_entity.id
_entity.type
_entity.pdbx_description
1 polymer ?
#
loop_
_entity_poly.entity_id
_entity_poly.type
_entity_poly.pdbx_seq_one_letter_code
_entity_poly.pdbx_strand_id
1 'polypeptide(L)'
;MSHVSINNHSILTFEYEPFIDKYWNVGLSEFLISKYGNITTYDHNEVEEILSSCFEYFVDQFRTLILQQDTEIFFHYVFLLHEASIDLYIEQLGGLQLPDDIDSDFPRYRRILKLILEQSCDIELTAKRNIEYQEALNIMQELYYLGNWIYEFSIYIAYHKMIPNAYFVEFEENVFTCGWQNNYGELNKLLLNYFSTDYETFFDEAALEELKQAIENNFSIDYNKAIGQIPLIKKHFSNRQNQTVEPYVLPINLAAECNTSEDNTFLFYSGLMITKANKLSIEDAVLKPHSEKRYMFRPMLTYTVDDVERSLIGDSKIAESMMVIASNTIHWNTMPAEWLQNKGMVKFMNKKGLEHDRLLENEIEKIFITNKFPYCRNTKSFKQKKGKSNVKVDIQGLGEIDFIVVNKDNKKIFISDTKYNRARYDAVGYRTDYTNFGGYEIKIEAKKNWLSENLQVLQEHLEIMFHIDYSILDFEVEPIFFINTPTFYMFNGKYKAITLTRIKEYIEGSWDYPTIKLRDDANKQFLNYTHPYFSKVPIITPFE
;
A
#
# COMPACT_ATOMS: atom_id res chain seq x y z
N MET A 1 -29.37 -1.92 9.77
CA MET A 1 -29.06 -1.89 11.23
C MET A 1 -27.69 -1.25 11.33
N SER A 2 -27.57 -0.03 11.87
CA SER A 2 -26.38 0.81 11.73
C SER A 2 -25.15 0.38 12.55
N HIS A 3 -25.25 -0.67 13.35
CA HIS A 3 -24.09 -1.30 13.97
C HIS A 3 -24.43 -2.74 14.34
N VAL A 4 -23.39 -3.56 14.46
CA VAL A 4 -23.45 -4.95 14.91
C VAL A 4 -22.42 -5.18 16.00
N SER A 5 -22.64 -6.19 16.83
CA SER A 5 -21.67 -6.63 17.84
C SER A 5 -21.09 -7.98 17.41
N ILE A 6 -19.76 -8.05 17.28
CA ILE A 6 -19.01 -9.26 16.92
C ILE A 6 -17.98 -9.50 18.01
N ASN A 7 -18.08 -10.65 18.69
CA ASN A 7 -17.22 -11.00 19.83
C ASN A 7 -17.10 -9.88 20.90
N ASN A 8 -18.20 -9.19 21.19
CA ASN A 8 -18.30 -8.04 22.10
C ASN A 8 -17.70 -6.73 21.57
N HIS A 9 -17.23 -6.69 20.32
CA HIS A 9 -16.77 -5.48 19.65
C HIS A 9 -17.88 -4.87 18.80
N SER A 10 -18.16 -3.58 18.98
CA SER A 10 -19.14 -2.86 18.17
C SER A 10 -18.51 -2.37 16.87
N ILE A 11 -19.18 -2.61 15.75
CA ILE A 11 -18.75 -2.18 14.41
C ILE A 11 -19.93 -1.49 13.73
N LEU A 12 -19.65 -0.41 12.99
CA LEU A 12 -20.64 0.18 12.09
C LEU A 12 -20.75 -0.69 10.84
N THR A 13 -21.98 -0.99 10.45
CA THR A 13 -22.29 -1.56 9.13
C THR A 13 -22.37 -0.43 8.11
N PHE A 14 -22.08 -0.72 6.85
CA PHE A 14 -22.27 0.27 5.78
C PHE A 14 -23.77 0.44 5.49
N GLU A 15 -24.28 1.67 5.68
CA GLU A 15 -25.68 2.02 5.41
C GLU A 15 -25.74 2.93 4.17
N TYR A 16 -26.49 2.51 3.15
CA TYR A 16 -26.57 3.21 1.86
C TYR A 16 -27.85 4.03 1.70
N GLU A 17 -29.00 3.40 1.97
CA GLU A 17 -30.34 3.94 1.76
C GLU A 17 -30.57 5.35 2.35
N PRO A 18 -30.10 5.69 3.57
CA PRO A 18 -30.38 7.01 4.15
C PRO A 18 -29.64 8.16 3.45
N PHE A 19 -28.59 7.87 2.69
CA PHE A 19 -27.61 8.86 2.24
C PHE A 19 -27.48 8.95 0.72
N ILE A 20 -27.86 7.90 -0.03
CA ILE A 20 -27.80 7.88 -1.49
C ILE A 20 -28.54 9.06 -2.11
N ASP A 21 -29.79 9.30 -1.70
CA ASP A 21 -30.59 10.34 -2.33
C ASP A 21 -29.98 11.73 -2.12
N LYS A 22 -29.50 11.98 -0.89
CA LYS A 22 -28.88 13.26 -0.51
C LYS A 22 -27.60 13.53 -1.29
N TYR A 23 -26.68 12.57 -1.32
CA TYR A 23 -25.31 12.80 -1.78
C TYR A 23 -25.03 12.32 -3.20
N TRP A 24 -25.74 11.32 -3.69
CA TRP A 24 -25.51 10.74 -5.01
C TRP A 24 -26.56 11.20 -6.02
N ASN A 25 -27.82 10.82 -5.81
CA ASN A 25 -28.89 11.01 -6.80
C ASN A 25 -29.18 12.49 -7.02
N VAL A 26 -29.30 13.27 -5.95
CA VAL A 26 -29.47 14.72 -6.03
C VAL A 26 -28.10 15.40 -6.02
N GLY A 27 -27.33 15.22 -4.94
CA GLY A 27 -26.11 15.97 -4.67
C GLY A 27 -25.04 15.90 -5.78
N LEU A 28 -24.42 14.74 -5.97
CA LEU A 28 -23.36 14.54 -6.95
C LEU A 28 -23.87 14.73 -8.38
N SER A 29 -25.03 14.16 -8.70
CA SER A 29 -25.53 14.16 -10.08
C SER A 29 -25.84 15.58 -10.57
N GLU A 30 -26.51 16.41 -9.76
CA GLU A 30 -26.74 17.82 -10.10
C GLU A 30 -25.44 18.61 -10.18
N PHE A 31 -24.50 18.37 -9.26
CA PHE A 31 -23.18 19.00 -9.29
C PHE A 31 -22.46 18.72 -10.62
N LEU A 32 -22.41 17.47 -11.06
CA LEU A 32 -21.75 17.10 -12.31
C LEU A 32 -22.51 17.60 -13.54
N ILE A 33 -23.84 17.51 -13.57
CA ILE A 33 -24.66 18.04 -14.68
C ILE A 33 -24.45 19.55 -14.82
N SER A 34 -24.35 20.28 -13.71
CA SER A 34 -24.10 21.73 -13.75
C SER A 34 -22.73 22.09 -14.35
N LYS A 35 -21.74 21.20 -14.18
CA LYS A 35 -20.35 21.41 -14.62
C LYS A 35 -20.08 20.90 -16.04
N TYR A 36 -20.65 19.75 -16.39
CA TYR A 36 -20.35 19.01 -17.63
C TYR A 36 -21.54 18.83 -18.56
N GLY A 37 -22.76 19.15 -18.10
CA GLY A 37 -24.00 18.81 -18.79
C GLY A 37 -24.41 17.35 -18.56
N ASN A 38 -25.59 17.00 -19.09
CA ASN A 38 -26.05 15.61 -19.13
C ASN A 38 -25.43 14.93 -20.37
N ILE A 39 -24.31 14.24 -20.16
CA ILE A 39 -23.50 13.65 -21.23
C ILE A 39 -23.19 12.16 -20.96
N THR A 40 -22.99 11.40 -22.03
CA THR A 40 -22.33 10.09 -21.99
C THR A 40 -20.96 10.25 -22.64
N THR A 41 -19.89 9.89 -21.93
CA THR A 41 -18.53 9.95 -22.50
C THR A 41 -17.71 8.70 -22.18
N TYR A 42 -16.90 8.33 -23.17
CA TYR A 42 -15.95 7.23 -23.15
C TYR A 42 -14.51 7.74 -23.32
N ASP A 43 -14.33 9.06 -23.53
CA ASP A 43 -13.02 9.67 -23.68
C ASP A 43 -12.24 9.61 -22.37
N HIS A 44 -10.99 9.17 -22.46
CA HIS A 44 -10.13 8.95 -21.30
C HIS A 44 -9.96 10.22 -20.44
N ASN A 45 -9.69 11.36 -21.08
CA ASN A 45 -9.36 12.58 -20.35
C ASN A 45 -10.61 13.19 -19.73
N GLU A 46 -11.72 13.18 -20.47
CA GLU A 46 -13.02 13.65 -19.94
C GLU A 46 -13.49 12.79 -18.76
N VAL A 47 -13.39 11.45 -18.87
CA VAL A 47 -13.73 10.54 -17.77
C VAL A 47 -12.82 10.79 -16.56
N GLU A 48 -11.51 10.95 -16.75
CA GLU A 48 -10.60 11.27 -15.64
C GLU A 48 -10.99 12.56 -14.91
N GLU A 49 -11.37 13.61 -15.66
CA GLU A 49 -11.78 14.89 -15.08
C GLU A 49 -13.08 14.77 -14.27
N ILE A 50 -14.06 14.02 -14.79
CA ILE A 50 -15.34 13.76 -14.11
C ILE A 50 -15.11 12.94 -12.84
N LEU A 51 -14.32 11.86 -12.90
CA LEU A 51 -13.97 11.06 -11.73
C LEU A 51 -13.26 11.88 -10.65
N SER A 52 -12.35 12.78 -11.06
CA SER A 52 -11.67 13.69 -10.14
C SER A 52 -12.64 14.67 -9.48
N SER A 53 -13.61 15.19 -10.22
CA SER A 53 -14.67 16.05 -9.68
C SER A 53 -15.59 15.31 -8.71
N CYS A 54 -15.86 14.02 -8.95
CA CYS A 54 -16.61 13.19 -8.01
C CYS A 54 -15.84 13.04 -6.69
N PHE A 55 -14.55 12.74 -6.76
CA PHE A 55 -13.69 12.66 -5.58
C PHE A 55 -13.71 13.96 -4.77
N GLU A 56 -13.49 15.11 -5.43
CA GLU A 56 -13.52 16.44 -4.81
C GLU A 56 -14.87 16.73 -4.14
N TYR A 57 -15.98 16.42 -4.81
CA TYR A 57 -17.33 16.59 -4.25
C TYR A 57 -17.48 15.86 -2.91
N PHE A 58 -17.15 14.57 -2.84
CA PHE A 58 -17.30 13.81 -1.59
C PHE A 58 -16.32 14.27 -0.51
N VAL A 59 -15.10 14.67 -0.88
CA VAL A 59 -14.13 15.24 0.05
C VAL A 59 -14.68 16.52 0.68
N ASP A 60 -15.27 17.41 -0.12
CA ASP A 60 -15.87 18.64 0.36
C ASP A 60 -17.05 18.37 1.30
N GLN A 61 -17.94 17.43 0.95
CA GLN A 61 -19.05 17.04 1.82
C GLN A 61 -18.56 16.47 3.16
N PHE A 62 -17.55 15.59 3.14
CA PHE A 62 -16.96 15.02 4.34
C PHE A 62 -16.32 16.11 5.22
N ARG A 63 -15.55 17.02 4.60
CA ARG A 63 -14.91 18.13 5.29
C ARG A 63 -15.93 19.05 5.95
N THR A 64 -17.00 19.40 5.24
CA THR A 64 -18.07 20.23 5.79
C THR A 64 -18.73 19.57 6.99
N LEU A 65 -19.04 18.27 6.91
CA LEU A 65 -19.70 17.56 8.00
C LEU A 65 -18.82 17.41 9.24
N ILE A 66 -17.53 17.11 9.07
CA ILE A 66 -16.62 16.90 10.20
C ILE A 66 -16.27 18.22 10.91
N LEU A 67 -16.11 19.32 10.18
CA LEU A 67 -15.81 20.64 10.77
C LEU A 67 -16.98 21.21 11.60
N GLN A 68 -18.17 20.65 11.47
CA GLN A 68 -19.32 20.99 12.33
C GLN A 68 -19.28 20.30 13.70
N GLN A 69 -18.38 19.33 13.90
CA GLN A 69 -18.27 18.55 15.13
C GLN A 69 -17.23 19.17 16.06
N ASP A 70 -17.69 19.89 17.10
CA ASP A 70 -16.85 20.61 18.05
C ASP A 70 -16.82 19.97 19.46
N THR A 71 -17.42 18.79 19.65
CA THR A 71 -17.42 18.09 20.94
C THR A 71 -16.39 16.97 20.99
N GLU A 72 -15.59 16.91 22.06
CA GLU A 72 -14.61 15.84 22.24
C GLU A 72 -15.27 14.45 22.36
N ILE A 73 -16.50 14.38 22.88
CA ILE A 73 -17.20 13.11 23.14
C ILE A 73 -17.49 12.37 21.83
N PHE A 74 -17.79 13.10 20.75
CA PHE A 74 -17.98 12.51 19.43
C PHE A 74 -16.73 11.75 18.98
N PHE A 75 -15.57 12.40 19.05
CA PHE A 75 -14.29 11.79 18.63
C PHE A 75 -13.85 10.66 19.57
N HIS A 76 -14.21 10.73 20.85
CA HIS A 76 -14.04 9.61 21.77
C HIS A 76 -14.86 8.37 21.35
N TYR A 77 -16.08 8.51 20.84
CA TYR A 77 -16.83 7.37 20.32
C TYR A 77 -16.17 6.76 19.07
N VAL A 78 -15.76 7.60 18.12
CA VAL A 78 -15.02 7.14 16.92
C VAL A 78 -13.74 6.42 17.31
N PHE A 79 -13.01 6.94 18.31
CA PHE A 79 -11.79 6.35 18.83
C PHE A 79 -12.02 4.96 19.45
N LEU A 80 -13.08 4.80 20.25
CA LEU A 80 -13.42 3.51 20.86
C LEU A 80 -13.81 2.47 19.80
N LEU A 81 -14.56 2.88 18.77
CA LEU A 81 -14.83 2.02 17.60
C LEU A 81 -13.54 1.63 16.88
N HIS A 82 -12.58 2.55 16.80
CA HIS A 82 -11.30 2.25 16.17
C HIS A 82 -10.47 1.25 16.98
N GLU A 83 -10.37 1.41 18.30
CA GLU A 83 -9.69 0.44 19.17
C GLU A 83 -10.35 -0.94 19.07
N ALA A 84 -11.68 -1.02 19.14
CA ALA A 84 -12.42 -2.27 18.96
C ALA A 84 -12.16 -2.91 17.58
N SER A 85 -12.02 -2.10 16.53
CA SER A 85 -11.67 -2.59 15.19
C SER A 85 -10.23 -3.13 15.07
N ILE A 86 -9.31 -2.71 15.95
CA ILE A 86 -7.96 -3.26 16.01
C ILE A 86 -8.00 -4.60 16.75
N ASP A 87 -8.69 -4.66 17.88
CA ASP A 87 -8.82 -5.88 18.67
C ASP A 87 -9.48 -7.00 17.85
N LEU A 88 -10.57 -6.69 17.15
CA LEU A 88 -11.22 -7.63 16.25
C LEU A 88 -10.32 -8.09 15.08
N TYR A 89 -9.48 -7.20 14.55
CA TYR A 89 -8.51 -7.58 13.52
C TYR A 89 -7.44 -8.54 14.07
N ILE A 90 -6.98 -8.34 15.31
CA ILE A 90 -6.07 -9.27 15.98
C ILE A 90 -6.75 -10.64 16.17
N GLU A 91 -8.02 -10.68 16.53
CA GLU A 91 -8.79 -11.91 16.62
C GLU A 91 -8.96 -12.60 15.26
N GLN A 92 -9.15 -11.84 14.18
CA GLN A 92 -9.19 -12.37 12.81
C GLN A 92 -7.85 -13.02 12.42
N LEU A 93 -6.71 -12.39 12.76
CA LEU A 93 -5.39 -13.01 12.60
C LEU A 93 -5.24 -14.29 13.44
N GLY A 94 -5.98 -14.39 14.55
CA GLY A 94 -6.10 -15.60 15.38
C GLY A 94 -7.07 -16.65 14.85
N GLY A 95 -7.72 -16.42 13.69
CA GLY A 95 -8.62 -17.36 13.03
C GLY A 95 -10.11 -17.05 13.14
N LEU A 96 -10.51 -15.95 13.79
CA LEU A 96 -11.91 -15.49 13.77
C LEU A 96 -12.33 -15.18 12.31
N GLN A 97 -13.50 -15.67 11.92
CA GLN A 97 -14.10 -15.36 10.61
C GLN A 97 -15.18 -14.30 10.81
N LEU A 98 -15.08 -13.21 10.05
CA LEU A 98 -16.13 -12.18 10.01
C LEU A 98 -17.22 -12.60 9.00
N PRO A 99 -18.48 -12.16 9.17
CA PRO A 99 -19.51 -12.30 8.14
C PRO A 99 -19.05 -11.67 6.82
N ASP A 100 -19.34 -12.31 5.68
CA ASP A 100 -18.83 -11.90 4.36
C ASP A 100 -19.13 -10.42 4.01
N ASP A 101 -20.31 -9.93 4.38
CA ASP A 101 -20.76 -8.54 4.19
C ASP A 101 -19.97 -7.52 5.02
N ILE A 102 -19.36 -7.97 6.11
CA ILE A 102 -18.54 -7.14 6.99
C ILE A 102 -17.07 -7.30 6.61
N ASP A 103 -16.61 -8.52 6.33
CA ASP A 103 -15.22 -8.81 6.02
C ASP A 103 -14.74 -8.01 4.80
N SER A 104 -15.58 -7.90 3.77
CA SER A 104 -15.26 -7.11 2.56
C SER A 104 -15.02 -5.63 2.86
N ASP A 105 -15.78 -5.06 3.79
CA ASP A 105 -15.81 -3.62 4.07
C ASP A 105 -14.91 -3.25 5.24
N PHE A 106 -14.53 -4.21 6.08
CA PHE A 106 -13.82 -4.00 7.34
C PHE A 106 -12.48 -3.25 7.16
N PRO A 107 -11.62 -3.55 6.16
CA PRO A 107 -10.41 -2.77 5.94
C PRO A 107 -10.70 -1.29 5.64
N ARG A 108 -11.77 -1.02 4.88
CA ARG A 108 -12.17 0.34 4.50
C ARG A 108 -12.80 1.09 5.68
N TYR A 109 -13.66 0.42 6.44
CA TYR A 109 -14.20 0.93 7.71
C TYR A 109 -13.09 1.45 8.62
N ARG A 110 -12.06 0.63 8.87
CA ARG A 110 -10.90 0.99 9.72
C ARG A 110 -10.14 2.21 9.18
N ARG A 111 -9.99 2.33 7.86
CA ARG A 111 -9.35 3.49 7.21
C ARG A 111 -10.16 4.77 7.40
N ILE A 112 -11.49 4.68 7.33
CA ILE A 112 -12.38 5.83 7.49
C ILE A 112 -12.43 6.30 8.95
N LEU A 113 -12.47 5.39 9.92
CA LEU A 113 -12.32 5.77 11.33
C LEU A 113 -11.01 6.53 11.58
N LYS A 114 -9.89 6.02 11.05
CA LYS A 114 -8.58 6.70 11.09
C LYS A 114 -8.67 8.09 10.45
N LEU A 115 -9.32 8.21 9.28
CA LEU A 115 -9.48 9.49 8.59
C LEU A 115 -10.27 10.51 9.43
N ILE A 116 -11.40 10.11 10.04
CA ILE A 116 -12.20 10.97 10.92
C ILE A 116 -11.33 11.48 12.08
N LEU A 117 -10.62 10.57 12.76
CA LEU A 117 -9.76 10.89 13.89
C LEU A 117 -8.54 11.76 13.53
N GLU A 118 -7.99 11.60 12.33
CA GLU A 118 -6.90 12.43 11.82
C GLU A 118 -7.38 13.87 11.58
N GLN A 119 -8.54 14.02 10.93
CA GLN A 119 -9.06 15.34 10.56
C GLN A 119 -9.56 16.15 11.77
N SER A 120 -9.91 15.50 12.87
CA SER A 120 -10.31 16.21 14.09
C SER A 120 -9.19 17.04 14.72
N CYS A 121 -7.92 16.81 14.35
CA CYS A 121 -6.81 17.65 14.84
C CYS A 121 -6.88 19.10 14.31
N ASP A 122 -7.71 19.41 13.31
CA ASP A 122 -7.94 20.79 12.85
C ASP A 122 -8.91 21.58 13.73
N ILE A 123 -9.68 20.88 14.57
CA ILE A 123 -10.86 21.42 15.25
C ILE A 123 -10.51 21.77 16.69
N GLU A 124 -10.96 22.94 17.14
CA GLU A 124 -10.96 23.30 18.55
C GLU A 124 -12.18 22.64 19.22
N LEU A 125 -11.92 21.71 20.12
CA LEU A 125 -12.95 20.89 20.76
C LEU A 125 -13.37 21.49 22.11
N THR A 126 -14.61 21.23 22.49
CA THR A 126 -15.19 21.63 23.78
C THR A 126 -15.52 20.39 24.61
N ALA A 127 -15.10 20.36 25.88
CA ALA A 127 -15.38 19.24 26.79
C ALA A 127 -16.80 19.26 27.36
N LYS A 128 -17.44 20.44 27.39
CA LYS A 128 -18.72 20.67 28.08
C LYS A 128 -19.96 20.37 27.24
N ARG A 129 -19.82 20.30 25.91
CA ARG A 129 -20.96 20.06 25.01
C ARG A 129 -21.21 18.56 24.91
N ASN A 130 -22.36 18.10 25.38
CA ASN A 130 -22.77 16.73 25.16
C ASN A 130 -23.36 16.55 23.75
N ILE A 131 -23.20 15.35 23.21
CA ILE A 131 -23.90 14.86 22.03
C ILE A 131 -24.62 13.58 22.42
N GLU A 132 -25.88 13.45 22.02
CA GLU A 132 -26.65 12.23 22.27
C GLU A 132 -26.07 11.08 21.43
N TYR A 133 -26.08 9.87 21.98
CA TYR A 133 -25.47 8.71 21.31
C TYR A 133 -26.06 8.48 19.90
N GLN A 134 -27.37 8.62 19.75
CA GLN A 134 -28.03 8.42 18.46
C GLN A 134 -27.66 9.50 17.43
N GLU A 135 -27.47 10.74 17.88
CA GLU A 135 -27.00 11.84 17.03
C GLU A 135 -25.58 11.57 16.56
N ALA A 136 -24.67 11.21 17.47
CA ALA A 136 -23.30 10.84 17.15
C ALA A 136 -23.27 9.65 16.16
N LEU A 137 -24.09 8.62 16.39
CA LEU A 137 -24.18 7.46 15.51
C LEU A 137 -24.62 7.82 14.10
N ASN A 138 -25.62 8.69 13.95
CA ASN A 138 -26.09 9.14 12.65
C ASN A 138 -25.00 9.90 11.89
N ILE A 139 -24.26 10.78 12.56
CA ILE A 139 -23.15 11.54 11.97
C ILE A 139 -22.00 10.62 11.58
N MET A 140 -21.65 9.64 12.44
CA MET A 140 -20.62 8.65 12.12
C MET A 140 -21.00 7.80 10.90
N GLN A 141 -22.27 7.43 10.76
CA GLN A 141 -22.78 6.71 9.60
C GLN A 141 -22.72 7.54 8.32
N GLU A 142 -23.06 8.81 8.40
CA GLU A 142 -22.97 9.72 7.27
C GLU A 142 -21.51 9.96 6.83
N LEU A 143 -20.59 10.14 7.78
CA LEU A 143 -19.14 10.19 7.51
C LEU A 143 -18.63 8.86 6.95
N TYR A 144 -19.15 7.72 7.38
CA TYR A 144 -18.79 6.42 6.83
C TYR A 144 -19.22 6.31 5.36
N TYR A 145 -20.46 6.70 5.04
CA TYR A 145 -20.96 6.77 3.67
C TYR A 145 -20.08 7.65 2.77
N LEU A 146 -19.80 8.89 3.22
CA LEU A 146 -18.96 9.84 2.46
C LEU A 146 -17.54 9.30 2.29
N GLY A 147 -16.92 8.81 3.37
CA GLY A 147 -15.59 8.23 3.36
C GLY A 147 -15.48 7.04 2.41
N ASN A 148 -16.51 6.20 2.34
CA ASN A 148 -16.55 5.06 1.43
C ASN A 148 -16.41 5.50 -0.02
N TRP A 149 -17.17 6.52 -0.43
CA TRP A 149 -17.13 7.04 -1.79
C TRP A 149 -15.84 7.81 -2.09
N ILE A 150 -15.24 8.52 -1.13
CA ILE A 150 -13.91 9.12 -1.30
C ILE A 150 -12.88 8.03 -1.65
N TYR A 151 -12.87 6.92 -0.89
CA TYR A 151 -11.98 5.80 -1.19
C TYR A 151 -12.31 5.12 -2.52
N GLU A 152 -13.59 4.92 -2.85
CA GLU A 152 -13.99 4.31 -4.12
C GLU A 152 -13.56 5.14 -5.33
N PHE A 153 -13.82 6.45 -5.34
CA PHE A 153 -13.37 7.30 -6.45
C PHE A 153 -11.85 7.39 -6.54
N SER A 154 -11.13 7.33 -5.41
CA SER A 154 -9.66 7.24 -5.45
C SER A 154 -9.18 5.97 -6.15
N ILE A 155 -9.90 4.85 -5.99
CA ILE A 155 -9.63 3.58 -6.67
C ILE A 155 -9.98 3.67 -8.16
N TYR A 156 -11.13 4.25 -8.51
CA TYR A 156 -11.51 4.46 -9.91
C TYR A 156 -10.49 5.31 -10.64
N ILE A 157 -10.09 6.45 -10.07
CA ILE A 157 -9.04 7.32 -10.63
C ILE A 157 -7.73 6.54 -10.79
N ALA A 158 -7.34 5.75 -9.78
CA ALA A 158 -6.09 5.00 -9.83
C ALA A 158 -6.10 3.95 -10.95
N TYR A 159 -7.17 3.16 -11.08
CA TYR A 159 -7.31 2.20 -12.17
C TYR A 159 -7.40 2.88 -13.53
N HIS A 160 -8.16 3.98 -13.66
CA HIS A 160 -8.25 4.72 -14.91
C HIS A 160 -6.86 5.17 -15.38
N LYS A 161 -6.00 5.62 -14.47
CA LYS A 161 -4.64 6.03 -14.79
C LYS A 161 -3.68 4.89 -15.15
N MET A 162 -3.97 3.66 -14.72
CA MET A 162 -3.15 2.49 -15.02
C MET A 162 -3.66 1.71 -16.26
N ILE A 163 -4.96 1.78 -16.52
CA ILE A 163 -5.66 1.07 -17.59
C ILE A 163 -6.24 2.10 -18.57
N PRO A 164 -5.71 2.17 -19.80
CA PRO A 164 -6.28 3.04 -20.83
C PRO A 164 -7.77 2.74 -21.04
N ASN A 165 -8.60 3.79 -21.04
CA ASN A 165 -10.06 3.69 -21.21
C ASN A 165 -10.73 2.70 -20.24
N ALA A 166 -10.33 2.68 -18.96
CA ALA A 166 -10.86 1.72 -17.98
C ALA A 166 -12.36 1.86 -17.73
N TYR A 167 -12.84 3.12 -17.69
CA TYR A 167 -14.18 3.47 -17.27
C TYR A 167 -14.86 4.36 -18.30
N PHE A 168 -16.18 4.32 -18.31
CA PHE A 168 -17.03 5.31 -18.95
C PHE A 168 -17.91 5.97 -17.88
N VAL A 169 -18.52 7.11 -18.23
CA VAL A 169 -19.49 7.80 -17.39
C VAL A 169 -20.71 8.19 -18.20
N GLU A 170 -21.88 8.12 -17.58
CA GLU A 170 -23.15 8.53 -18.19
C GLU A 170 -24.17 8.96 -17.13
N PHE A 171 -25.25 9.60 -17.59
CA PHE A 171 -26.38 9.98 -16.75
C PHE A 171 -27.65 9.27 -17.22
N GLU A 172 -28.15 8.34 -16.43
CA GLU A 172 -29.43 7.68 -16.65
C GLU A 172 -30.50 8.41 -15.84
N GLU A 173 -31.52 8.97 -16.50
CA GLU A 173 -32.59 9.74 -15.82
C GLU A 173 -32.05 10.89 -14.93
N ASN A 174 -30.95 11.52 -15.35
CA ASN A 174 -30.18 12.54 -14.61
C ASN A 174 -29.41 12.03 -13.39
N VAL A 175 -29.29 10.72 -13.19
CA VAL A 175 -28.48 10.12 -12.13
C VAL A 175 -27.12 9.73 -12.69
N PHE A 176 -26.05 10.18 -12.05
CA PHE A 176 -24.68 9.84 -12.42
C PHE A 176 -24.42 8.34 -12.25
N THR A 177 -23.81 7.74 -13.26
CA THR A 177 -23.32 6.37 -13.25
C THR A 177 -21.90 6.30 -13.82
N CYS A 178 -21.14 5.33 -13.33
CA CYS A 178 -19.80 5.03 -13.83
C CYS A 178 -19.65 3.50 -13.94
N GLY A 179 -19.15 3.04 -15.08
CA GLY A 179 -19.01 1.63 -15.36
C GLY A 179 -17.66 1.29 -15.98
N TRP A 180 -17.25 0.02 -15.81
CA TRP A 180 -16.06 -0.51 -16.48
C TRP A 180 -16.31 -0.66 -17.99
N GLN A 181 -15.32 -0.32 -18.81
CA GLN A 181 -15.31 -0.67 -20.23
C GLN A 181 -14.71 -2.07 -20.44
N ASN A 182 -15.00 -2.69 -21.58
CA ASN A 182 -14.31 -3.89 -22.09
C ASN A 182 -14.26 -5.09 -21.11
N ASN A 183 -15.24 -5.23 -20.21
CA ASN A 183 -15.28 -6.25 -19.15
C ASN A 183 -14.06 -6.21 -18.19
N TYR A 184 -13.35 -5.08 -18.12
CA TYR A 184 -12.13 -4.96 -17.35
C TYR A 184 -12.34 -5.12 -15.84
N GLY A 185 -13.53 -4.81 -15.31
CA GLY A 185 -13.86 -5.07 -13.90
C GLY A 185 -13.77 -6.56 -13.54
N GLU A 186 -14.41 -7.43 -14.33
CA GLU A 186 -14.37 -8.88 -14.10
C GLU A 186 -12.98 -9.47 -14.39
N LEU A 187 -12.31 -8.99 -15.44
CA LEU A 187 -10.93 -9.39 -15.72
C LEU A 187 -10.00 -9.07 -14.55
N ASN A 188 -10.07 -7.86 -14.01
CA ASN A 188 -9.26 -7.43 -12.87
C ASN A 188 -9.55 -8.27 -11.62
N LYS A 189 -10.82 -8.56 -11.34
CA LYS A 189 -11.23 -9.43 -10.23
C LYS A 189 -10.62 -10.83 -10.34
N LEU A 190 -10.70 -11.46 -11.51
CA LEU A 190 -10.13 -12.80 -11.74
C LEU A 190 -8.60 -12.82 -11.61
N LEU A 191 -7.92 -11.78 -12.11
CA LEU A 191 -6.47 -11.64 -11.98
C LEU A 191 -6.05 -11.48 -10.52
N LEU A 192 -6.68 -10.57 -9.77
CA LEU A 192 -6.39 -10.38 -8.34
C LEU A 192 -6.61 -11.67 -7.55
N ASN A 193 -7.68 -12.41 -7.86
CA ASN A 193 -7.96 -13.68 -7.19
C ASN A 193 -6.90 -14.75 -7.54
N TYR A 194 -6.49 -14.86 -8.81
CA TYR A 194 -5.47 -15.81 -9.26
C TYR A 194 -4.09 -15.58 -8.61
N PHE A 195 -3.71 -14.32 -8.42
CA PHE A 195 -2.42 -13.93 -7.83
C PHE A 195 -2.50 -13.67 -6.32
N SER A 196 -3.64 -13.89 -5.67
CA SER A 196 -3.82 -13.66 -4.23
C SER A 196 -2.88 -14.53 -3.37
N THR A 197 -2.63 -15.77 -3.79
CA THR A 197 -1.71 -16.71 -3.11
C THR A 197 -0.25 -16.22 -3.12
N ASP A 198 0.10 -15.36 -4.07
CA ASP A 198 1.46 -14.84 -4.20
C ASP A 198 1.77 -13.74 -3.19
N TYR A 199 0.81 -13.34 -2.34
CA TYR A 199 1.04 -12.44 -1.21
C TYR A 199 1.57 -13.14 0.05
N GLU A 200 1.54 -14.47 0.10
CA GLU A 200 2.12 -15.26 1.19
C GLU A 200 3.65 -15.35 1.03
N THR A 201 4.34 -14.23 1.26
CA THR A 201 5.79 -14.14 0.98
C THR A 201 6.61 -13.67 2.19
N PHE A 202 7.91 -13.55 1.95
CA PHE A 202 8.95 -13.29 2.93
C PHE A 202 8.72 -12.00 3.74
N PHE A 203 8.82 -12.10 5.06
CA PHE A 203 8.75 -10.99 6.02
C PHE A 203 10.00 -10.97 6.91
N ASP A 204 10.49 -9.77 7.27
CA ASP A 204 11.59 -9.62 8.24
C ASP A 204 11.04 -9.74 9.67
N GLU A 205 11.04 -10.95 10.21
CA GLU A 205 10.55 -11.26 11.55
C GLU A 205 11.30 -10.51 12.67
N ALA A 206 12.54 -10.08 12.43
CA ALA A 206 13.36 -9.37 13.42
C ALA A 206 13.14 -7.85 13.41
N ALA A 207 12.46 -7.31 12.40
CA ALA A 207 12.36 -5.87 12.16
C ALA A 207 11.85 -5.06 13.36
N LEU A 208 10.85 -5.59 14.08
CA LEU A 208 10.26 -4.89 15.23
C LEU A 208 11.23 -4.81 16.42
N GLU A 209 11.90 -5.91 16.75
CA GLU A 209 12.85 -5.94 17.86
C GLU A 209 14.10 -5.12 17.54
N GLU A 210 14.57 -5.15 16.29
CA GLU A 210 15.66 -4.28 15.85
C GLU A 210 15.28 -2.79 15.92
N LEU A 211 14.04 -2.43 15.56
CA LEU A 211 13.54 -1.07 15.69
C LEU A 211 13.49 -0.62 17.15
N LYS A 212 12.96 -1.45 18.06
CA LYS A 212 12.95 -1.16 19.50
C LYS A 212 14.36 -0.92 20.02
N GLN A 213 15.28 -1.83 19.71
CA GLN A 213 16.68 -1.70 20.12
C GLN A 213 17.34 -0.44 19.56
N ALA A 214 17.03 -0.06 18.32
CA ALA A 214 17.51 1.18 17.72
C ALA A 214 16.94 2.42 18.43
N ILE A 215 15.65 2.41 18.78
CA ILE A 215 15.02 3.49 19.55
C ILE A 215 15.72 3.65 20.91
N GLU A 216 15.88 2.56 21.65
CA GLU A 216 16.52 2.57 22.97
C GLU A 216 17.94 3.14 22.91
N ASN A 217 18.75 2.64 21.96
CA ASN A 217 20.14 3.05 21.82
C ASN A 217 20.30 4.49 21.37
N ASN A 218 19.43 4.97 20.47
CA ASN A 218 19.60 6.29 19.85
C ASN A 218 18.93 7.41 20.62
N PHE A 219 17.83 7.15 21.32
CA PHE A 219 17.16 8.14 22.19
C PHE A 219 17.58 8.02 23.66
N SER A 220 18.37 7.01 24.03
CA SER A 220 18.78 6.74 25.42
C SER A 220 17.57 6.57 26.34
N ILE A 221 16.60 5.75 25.91
CA ILE A 221 15.38 5.43 26.65
C ILE A 221 15.24 3.92 26.82
N ASP A 222 14.36 3.49 27.72
CA ASP A 222 13.83 2.12 27.77
C ASP A 222 12.49 2.11 27.05
N TYR A 223 12.37 1.32 25.99
CA TYR A 223 11.17 1.30 25.14
C TYR A 223 9.93 0.81 25.91
N ASN A 224 10.11 -0.21 26.75
CA ASN A 224 9.01 -0.78 27.52
C ASN A 224 8.50 0.20 28.57
N LYS A 225 9.38 1.00 29.19
CA LYS A 225 8.96 2.10 30.07
C LYS A 225 8.27 3.22 29.29
N ALA A 226 8.83 3.60 28.14
CA ALA A 226 8.27 4.64 27.29
C ALA A 226 6.82 4.37 26.89
N ILE A 227 6.49 3.14 26.53
CA ILE A 227 5.11 2.75 26.24
C ILE A 227 4.33 2.44 27.52
N GLY A 228 4.93 1.74 28.48
CA GLY A 228 4.29 1.25 29.70
C GLY A 228 3.82 2.33 30.68
N GLN A 229 4.43 3.52 30.66
CA GLN A 229 3.99 4.62 31.51
C GLN A 229 2.66 5.26 31.06
N ILE A 230 2.32 5.19 29.77
CA ILE A 230 1.12 5.83 29.20
C ILE A 230 -0.16 5.38 29.92
N PRO A 231 -0.45 4.06 30.04
CA PRO A 231 -1.65 3.61 30.74
C PRO A 231 -1.61 3.94 32.25
N LEU A 232 -0.44 4.06 32.87
CA LEU A 232 -0.32 4.45 34.28
C LEU A 232 -0.70 5.92 34.49
N ILE A 233 -0.20 6.81 33.62
CA ILE A 233 -0.54 8.23 33.63
C ILE A 233 -2.05 8.41 33.37
N LYS A 234 -2.61 7.72 32.38
CA LYS A 234 -4.06 7.75 32.11
C LYS A 234 -4.88 7.33 33.33
N LYS A 235 -4.53 6.20 33.97
CA LYS A 235 -5.21 5.67 35.16
C LYS A 235 -5.14 6.59 36.39
N HIS A 236 -4.11 7.44 36.48
CA HIS A 236 -4.04 8.45 37.54
C HIS A 236 -5.23 9.43 37.48
N PHE A 237 -5.73 9.74 36.28
CA PHE A 237 -6.86 10.63 36.07
C PHE A 237 -8.20 9.89 35.99
N SER A 238 -8.25 8.75 35.30
CA SER A 238 -9.49 7.99 35.08
C SER A 238 -9.23 6.56 34.63
N ASN A 239 -10.15 5.65 34.97
CA ASN A 239 -10.13 4.26 34.46
C ASN A 239 -10.72 4.12 33.04
N ARG A 240 -11.09 5.22 32.38
CA ARG A 240 -11.63 5.19 31.02
C ARG A 240 -10.53 4.92 29.99
N GLN A 241 -10.78 4.03 29.03
CA GLN A 241 -9.82 3.71 27.96
C GLN A 241 -9.46 4.93 27.09
N ASN A 242 -10.42 5.80 26.84
CA ASN A 242 -10.27 7.04 26.06
C ASN A 242 -9.80 8.24 26.90
N GLN A 243 -9.27 8.03 28.11
CA GLN A 243 -8.71 9.12 28.91
C GLN A 243 -7.54 9.78 28.15
N THR A 244 -7.61 11.10 27.97
CA THR A 244 -6.55 11.88 27.36
C THR A 244 -5.50 12.34 28.38
N VAL A 245 -4.33 12.74 27.90
CA VAL A 245 -3.24 13.29 28.72
C VAL A 245 -2.71 14.57 28.08
N GLU A 246 -2.15 15.49 28.86
CA GLU A 246 -1.40 16.61 28.29
C GLU A 246 -0.11 16.07 27.62
N PRO A 247 0.16 16.37 26.33
CA PRO A 247 1.23 15.73 25.57
C PRO A 247 2.62 15.88 26.20
N TYR A 248 2.91 17.04 26.80
CA TYR A 248 4.22 17.35 27.41
C TYR A 248 4.54 16.48 28.64
N VAL A 249 3.53 15.86 29.26
CA VAL A 249 3.73 15.01 30.44
C VAL A 249 4.55 13.76 30.09
N LEU A 250 4.36 13.20 28.90
CA LEU A 250 5.04 11.98 28.46
C LEU A 250 6.58 12.13 28.39
N PRO A 251 7.15 13.11 27.66
CA PRO A 251 8.61 13.27 27.59
C PRO A 251 9.23 13.59 28.95
N ILE A 252 8.61 14.46 29.77
CA ILE A 252 9.15 14.82 31.10
C ILE A 252 9.29 13.59 32.01
N ASN A 253 8.24 12.76 32.08
CA ASN A 253 8.27 11.55 32.93
C ASN A 253 9.29 10.55 32.40
N LEU A 254 9.34 10.30 31.08
CA LEU A 254 10.32 9.39 30.49
C LEU A 254 11.77 9.85 30.73
N ALA A 255 12.03 11.14 30.60
CA ALA A 255 13.36 11.72 30.77
C ALA A 255 13.87 11.51 32.21
N ALA A 256 13.00 11.75 33.19
CA ALA A 256 13.29 11.50 34.59
C ALA A 256 13.52 10.00 34.87
N GLU A 257 12.66 9.11 34.36
CA GLU A 257 12.77 7.66 34.58
C GLU A 257 14.01 7.02 33.93
N CYS A 258 14.43 7.53 32.76
CA CYS A 258 15.58 7.02 32.02
C CYS A 258 16.88 7.79 32.30
N ASN A 259 16.83 8.86 33.11
CA ASN A 259 17.96 9.76 33.35
C ASN A 259 18.61 10.25 32.03
N THR A 260 17.77 10.74 31.12
CA THR A 260 18.14 11.25 29.79
C THR A 260 17.61 12.67 29.59
N SER A 261 17.92 13.32 28.46
CA SER A 261 17.42 14.67 28.17
C SER A 261 15.95 14.67 27.75
N GLU A 262 15.22 15.71 28.16
CA GLU A 262 13.85 15.94 27.69
C GLU A 262 13.80 16.07 26.17
N ASP A 263 14.78 16.72 25.54
CA ASP A 263 14.88 16.83 24.07
C ASP A 263 14.85 15.45 23.37
N ASN A 264 15.57 14.46 23.90
CA ASN A 264 15.60 13.12 23.30
C ASN A 264 14.22 12.44 23.39
N THR A 265 13.60 12.49 24.57
CA THR A 265 12.27 11.90 24.78
C THR A 265 11.18 12.65 24.01
N PHE A 266 11.33 13.97 23.85
CA PHE A 266 10.45 14.80 23.06
C PHE A 266 10.52 14.41 21.58
N LEU A 267 11.72 14.21 21.01
CA LEU A 267 11.88 13.73 19.64
C LEU A 267 11.24 12.35 19.44
N PHE A 268 11.43 11.44 20.41
CA PHE A 268 10.81 10.11 20.37
C PHE A 268 9.28 10.20 20.31
N TYR A 269 8.64 10.88 21.28
CA TYR A 269 7.18 10.99 21.32
C TYR A 269 6.61 11.82 20.16
N SER A 270 7.29 12.88 19.75
CA SER A 270 6.83 13.71 18.62
C SER A 270 6.75 12.90 17.32
N GLY A 271 7.67 11.95 17.11
CA GLY A 271 7.59 11.03 15.98
C GLY A 271 6.40 10.05 16.02
N LEU A 272 5.73 9.92 17.17
CA LEU A 272 4.53 9.10 17.37
C LEU A 272 3.23 9.93 17.38
N MET A 273 3.32 11.25 17.27
CA MET A 273 2.18 12.16 17.38
C MET A 273 1.72 12.69 16.04
N ILE A 274 0.40 12.75 15.87
CA ILE A 274 -0.28 13.56 14.87
C ILE A 274 -0.80 14.82 15.56
N THR A 275 -0.53 15.95 14.93
CA THR A 275 -0.96 17.27 15.37
C THR A 275 -1.56 18.01 14.18
N LYS A 276 -2.20 19.15 14.45
CA LYS A 276 -2.63 20.10 13.42
C LYS A 276 -1.50 20.45 12.42
N ALA A 277 -0.25 20.51 12.89
CA ALA A 277 0.89 20.94 12.09
C ALA A 277 1.43 19.87 11.12
N ASN A 278 1.23 18.58 11.43
CA ASN A 278 1.82 17.49 10.64
C ASN A 278 0.79 16.58 9.96
N LYS A 279 -0.50 16.67 10.30
CA LYS A 279 -1.53 15.85 9.65
C LYS A 279 -1.64 16.14 8.16
N LEU A 280 -2.16 15.17 7.43
CA LEU A 280 -2.49 15.32 6.01
C LEU A 280 -3.89 15.93 5.84
N SER A 281 -4.13 16.55 4.69
CA SER A 281 -5.51 16.84 4.24
C SER A 281 -6.26 15.52 3.97
N ILE A 282 -7.57 15.58 3.79
CA ILE A 282 -8.38 14.40 3.45
C ILE A 282 -7.87 13.74 2.18
N GLU A 283 -7.62 14.55 1.14
CA GLU A 283 -7.13 14.11 -0.16
C GLU A 283 -5.79 13.40 -0.03
N ASP A 284 -4.82 14.05 0.62
CA ASP A 284 -3.49 13.50 0.81
C ASP A 284 -3.53 12.25 1.69
N ALA A 285 -4.39 12.20 2.71
CA ALA A 285 -4.54 11.03 3.54
C ALA A 285 -5.01 9.82 2.71
N VAL A 286 -5.99 10.00 1.84
CA VAL A 286 -6.54 8.95 0.98
C VAL A 286 -5.57 8.56 -0.14
N LEU A 287 -4.95 9.53 -0.80
CA LEU A 287 -4.08 9.31 -1.96
C LEU A 287 -2.66 8.87 -1.57
N LYS A 288 -2.24 9.10 -0.32
CA LYS A 288 -0.94 8.67 0.22
C LYS A 288 -1.15 7.76 1.44
N PRO A 289 -1.79 6.58 1.28
CA PRO A 289 -2.16 5.70 2.39
C PRO A 289 -0.96 5.18 3.19
N HIS A 290 0.25 5.26 2.61
CA HIS A 290 1.50 4.78 3.21
C HIS A 290 2.42 5.91 3.70
N SER A 291 1.92 7.14 3.79
CA SER A 291 2.68 8.24 4.39
C SER A 291 2.82 8.02 5.90
N GLU A 292 4.03 8.21 6.40
CA GLU A 292 4.41 8.18 7.81
C GLU A 292 3.71 9.26 8.66
N LYS A 293 2.96 10.17 8.04
CA LYS A 293 2.12 11.19 8.69
C LYS A 293 0.71 10.69 9.04
N ARG A 294 0.30 9.51 8.56
CA ARG A 294 -1.01 8.90 8.84
C ARG A 294 -1.08 8.32 10.25
N TYR A 295 -2.28 8.23 10.81
CA TYR A 295 -2.55 7.64 12.14
C TYR A 295 -2.18 6.15 12.18
N MET A 296 -2.13 5.52 11.01
CA MET A 296 -1.56 4.19 10.86
C MET A 296 -0.13 4.09 11.42
N PHE A 297 0.73 5.11 11.25
CA PHE A 297 2.13 5.10 11.70
C PHE A 297 2.35 5.86 13.02
N ARG A 298 1.45 6.76 13.39
CA ARG A 298 1.60 7.65 14.55
C ARG A 298 0.46 7.41 15.53
N PRO A 299 0.67 6.66 16.63
CA PRO A 299 -0.44 6.17 17.46
C PRO A 299 -1.07 7.21 18.40
N MET A 300 -0.57 8.45 18.44
CA MET A 300 -1.04 9.49 19.35
C MET A 300 -1.69 10.64 18.55
N LEU A 301 -2.92 11.01 18.89
CA LEU A 301 -3.63 12.14 18.27
C LEU A 301 -3.66 13.29 19.26
N THR A 302 -3.16 14.46 18.89
CA THR A 302 -3.17 15.65 19.75
C THR A 302 -4.23 16.63 19.27
N TYR A 303 -5.17 16.95 20.17
CA TYR A 303 -6.27 17.87 19.96
C TYR A 303 -6.17 19.08 20.88
N THR A 304 -6.77 20.19 20.50
CA THR A 304 -7.02 21.32 21.40
C THR A 304 -8.41 21.17 21.99
N VAL A 305 -8.52 20.97 23.30
CA VAL A 305 -9.78 20.85 24.04
C VAL A 305 -9.85 21.94 25.09
N ASP A 306 -10.85 22.83 25.00
CA ASP A 306 -11.00 24.00 25.90
C ASP A 306 -9.67 24.79 26.02
N ASP A 307 -9.03 25.11 24.88
CA ASP A 307 -7.73 25.78 24.76
C ASP A 307 -6.50 25.02 25.32
N VAL A 308 -6.66 23.74 25.68
CA VAL A 308 -5.57 22.89 26.22
C VAL A 308 -5.27 21.74 25.27
N GLU A 309 -3.99 21.49 24.98
CA GLU A 309 -3.59 20.31 24.20
C GLU A 309 -3.82 19.02 24.99
N ARG A 310 -4.47 18.06 24.35
CA ARG A 310 -4.81 16.74 24.88
C ARG A 310 -4.45 15.68 23.86
N SER A 311 -3.60 14.73 24.24
CA SER A 311 -3.31 13.54 23.46
C SER A 311 -4.28 12.42 23.77
N LEU A 312 -4.96 11.91 22.74
CA LEU A 312 -5.75 10.69 22.74
C LEU A 312 -4.89 9.54 22.22
N ILE A 313 -4.74 8.50 23.05
CA ILE A 313 -3.77 7.42 22.83
C ILE A 313 -4.44 6.08 23.12
N GLY A 314 -4.42 5.19 22.12
CA GLY A 314 -4.94 3.83 22.19
C GLY A 314 -3.87 2.81 22.52
N ASP A 315 -4.22 1.83 23.34
CA ASP A 315 -3.27 0.80 23.79
C ASP A 315 -2.99 -0.16 22.63
N SER A 316 -4.04 -0.63 21.96
CA SER A 316 -3.94 -1.49 20.77
C SER A 316 -3.34 -0.72 19.58
N LYS A 317 -3.66 0.58 19.46
CA LYS A 317 -3.08 1.44 18.42
C LYS A 317 -1.56 1.54 18.46
N ILE A 318 -0.95 1.67 19.65
CA ILE A 318 0.51 1.76 19.76
C ILE A 318 1.17 0.52 19.17
N ALA A 319 0.68 -0.67 19.55
CA ALA A 319 1.21 -1.94 19.04
C ALA A 319 1.06 -2.03 17.51
N GLU A 320 -0.13 -1.71 16.97
CA GLU A 320 -0.38 -1.68 15.52
C GLU A 320 0.61 -0.75 14.81
N SER A 321 0.74 0.49 15.28
CA SER A 321 1.59 1.50 14.62
C SER A 321 3.07 1.13 14.64
N MET A 322 3.56 0.57 15.75
CA MET A 322 4.96 0.16 15.86
C MET A 322 5.27 -1.04 14.95
N MET A 323 4.33 -2.00 14.85
CA MET A 323 4.43 -3.09 13.88
C MET A 323 4.45 -2.55 12.45
N VAL A 324 3.59 -1.58 12.14
CA VAL A 324 3.54 -0.98 10.80
C VAL A 324 4.81 -0.16 10.48
N ILE A 325 5.38 0.59 11.42
CA ILE A 325 6.67 1.28 11.20
C ILE A 325 7.75 0.23 10.86
N ALA A 326 7.84 -0.83 11.65
CA ALA A 326 8.80 -1.91 11.43
C ALA A 326 8.58 -2.61 10.08
N SER A 327 7.34 -2.91 9.71
CA SER A 327 7.02 -3.69 8.51
C SER A 327 6.87 -2.89 7.23
N ASN A 328 6.60 -1.59 7.29
CA ASN A 328 6.21 -0.76 6.14
C ASN A 328 7.00 0.53 5.94
N THR A 329 7.94 0.90 6.83
CA THR A 329 8.73 2.15 6.67
C THR A 329 10.24 1.94 6.63
N ILE A 330 10.82 1.26 7.63
CA ILE A 330 12.28 1.25 7.85
C ILE A 330 13.07 0.66 6.68
N HIS A 331 12.49 -0.34 6.01
CA HIS A 331 13.09 -1.00 4.84
C HIS A 331 13.10 -0.16 3.57
N TRP A 332 12.27 0.88 3.51
CA TRP A 332 12.15 1.75 2.34
C TRP A 332 12.68 3.15 2.62
N ASN A 333 13.69 3.24 3.51
CA ASN A 333 14.35 4.48 3.87
C ASN A 333 13.38 5.59 4.30
N THR A 334 12.33 5.22 5.04
CA THR A 334 11.34 6.16 5.58
C THR A 334 11.09 5.93 7.06
N MET A 335 10.90 7.01 7.82
CA MET A 335 10.57 7.04 9.24
C MET A 335 9.94 8.41 9.59
N PRO A 336 9.32 8.57 10.77
CA PRO A 336 8.88 9.87 11.27
C PRO A 336 9.99 10.93 11.17
N ALA A 337 9.66 12.11 10.64
CA ALA A 337 10.62 13.19 10.38
C ALA A 337 11.35 13.66 11.65
N GLU A 338 10.65 13.62 12.79
CA GLU A 338 11.17 13.95 14.11
C GLU A 338 12.31 12.99 14.51
N TRP A 339 12.18 11.70 14.19
CA TRP A 339 13.24 10.72 14.45
C TRP A 339 14.46 10.90 13.54
N LEU A 340 14.27 11.45 12.33
CA LEU A 340 15.37 11.73 11.39
C LEU A 340 16.29 12.87 11.87
N GLN A 341 15.88 13.65 12.87
CA GLN A 341 16.76 14.60 13.55
C GLN A 341 17.88 13.88 14.33
N ASN A 342 17.65 12.62 14.71
CA ASN A 342 18.65 11.77 15.34
C ASN A 342 19.52 11.06 14.29
N LYS A 343 20.82 11.41 14.23
CA LYS A 343 21.78 10.83 13.27
C LYS A 343 21.91 9.31 13.38
N GLY A 344 21.74 8.76 14.57
CA GLY A 344 21.81 7.32 14.81
C GLY A 344 20.61 6.59 14.21
N MET A 345 19.41 7.17 14.32
CA MET A 345 18.21 6.68 13.64
C MET A 345 18.35 6.74 12.11
N VAL A 346 18.92 7.81 11.55
CA VAL A 346 19.22 7.89 10.10
C VAL A 346 20.15 6.76 9.66
N LYS A 347 21.20 6.46 10.43
CA LYS A 347 22.11 5.35 10.14
C LYS A 347 21.40 3.99 10.19
N PHE A 348 20.54 3.77 11.20
CA PHE A 348 19.75 2.55 11.33
C PHE A 348 18.84 2.35 10.12
N MET A 349 18.08 3.38 9.74
CA MET A 349 17.18 3.34 8.57
C MET A 349 17.94 2.99 7.28
N ASN A 350 19.05 3.68 7.00
CA ASN A 350 19.86 3.40 5.81
C ASN A 350 20.44 1.97 5.81
N LYS A 351 20.82 1.46 6.98
CA LYS A 351 21.26 0.07 7.14
C LYS A 351 20.13 -0.90 6.77
N LYS A 352 18.93 -0.70 7.30
CA LYS A 352 17.76 -1.55 7.00
C LYS A 352 17.36 -1.50 5.53
N GLY A 353 17.45 -0.34 4.89
CA GLY A 353 17.23 -0.21 3.44
C GLY A 353 18.21 -1.05 2.60
N LEU A 354 19.50 -1.06 2.96
CA LEU A 354 20.51 -1.85 2.25
C LEU A 354 20.41 -3.36 2.50
N GLU A 355 19.99 -3.77 3.70
CA GLU A 355 19.75 -5.18 4.01
C GLU A 355 18.57 -5.72 3.22
N HIS A 356 17.53 -4.91 3.05
CA HIS A 356 16.28 -5.28 2.42
C HIS A 356 16.43 -5.79 0.98
N ASP A 357 17.16 -5.06 0.13
CA ASP A 357 17.38 -5.46 -1.27
C ASP A 357 18.07 -6.83 -1.36
N ARG A 358 19.03 -7.09 -0.47
CA ARG A 358 19.78 -8.35 -0.44
C ARG A 358 18.95 -9.54 0.00
N LEU A 359 17.92 -9.34 0.84
CA LEU A 359 17.08 -10.43 1.33
C LEU A 359 16.36 -11.13 0.17
N LEU A 360 15.71 -10.37 -0.71
CA LEU A 360 15.02 -10.93 -1.87
C LEU A 360 15.99 -11.62 -2.83
N GLU A 361 17.11 -10.98 -3.16
CA GLU A 361 18.13 -11.56 -4.04
C GLU A 361 18.70 -12.88 -3.48
N ASN A 362 18.88 -12.98 -2.16
CA ASN A 362 19.37 -14.21 -1.52
C ASN A 362 18.36 -15.36 -1.68
N GLU A 363 17.06 -15.10 -1.54
CA GLU A 363 16.04 -16.13 -1.75
C GLU A 363 15.97 -16.56 -3.21
N ILE A 364 16.09 -15.62 -4.16
CA ILE A 364 16.15 -15.92 -5.60
C ILE A 364 17.38 -16.80 -5.91
N GLU A 365 18.55 -16.46 -5.37
CA GLU A 365 19.77 -17.22 -5.57
C GLU A 365 19.64 -18.67 -5.08
N LYS A 366 18.97 -18.91 -3.94
CA LYS A 366 18.70 -20.26 -3.45
C LYS A 366 17.90 -21.08 -4.46
N ILE A 367 16.94 -20.47 -5.16
CA ILE A 367 16.17 -21.14 -6.23
C ILE A 367 17.10 -21.58 -7.35
N PHE A 368 18.00 -20.70 -7.82
CA PHE A 368 18.91 -21.03 -8.92
C PHE A 368 19.93 -22.11 -8.54
N ILE A 369 20.50 -22.03 -7.33
CA ILE A 369 21.43 -23.05 -6.81
C ILE A 369 20.73 -24.41 -6.70
N THR A 370 19.54 -24.44 -6.10
CA THR A 370 18.79 -25.69 -5.85
C THR A 370 18.40 -26.38 -7.16
N ASN A 371 18.02 -25.61 -8.18
CA ASN A 371 17.59 -26.13 -9.47
C ASN A 371 18.74 -26.21 -10.50
N LYS A 372 19.98 -25.89 -10.10
CA LYS A 372 21.20 -26.00 -10.91
C LYS A 372 21.16 -25.18 -12.21
N PHE A 373 20.49 -24.04 -12.21
CA PHE A 373 20.56 -23.12 -13.34
C PHE A 373 21.92 -22.39 -13.33
N PRO A 374 22.63 -22.30 -14.45
CA PRO A 374 23.74 -21.35 -14.56
C PRO A 374 23.21 -19.92 -14.44
N TYR A 375 23.77 -19.14 -13.52
CA TYR A 375 23.28 -17.78 -13.25
C TYR A 375 24.42 -16.82 -12.92
N CYS A 376 24.27 -15.56 -13.26
CA CYS A 376 25.14 -14.49 -12.79
C CYS A 376 24.32 -13.60 -11.85
N ARG A 377 24.92 -13.16 -10.74
CA ARG A 377 24.32 -12.23 -9.77
C ARG A 377 25.13 -10.95 -9.70
N ASN A 378 24.46 -9.80 -9.64
CA ASN A 378 25.03 -8.47 -9.43
C ASN A 378 26.20 -8.18 -10.38
N THR A 379 25.95 -8.40 -11.67
CA THR A 379 26.98 -8.46 -12.72
C THR A 379 27.40 -7.06 -13.16
N LYS A 380 28.66 -6.71 -12.87
CA LYS A 380 29.32 -5.46 -13.34
C LYS A 380 30.36 -5.71 -14.43
N SER A 381 30.83 -6.95 -14.57
CA SER A 381 31.82 -7.33 -15.58
C SER A 381 31.77 -8.81 -15.91
N PHE A 382 31.99 -9.15 -17.17
CA PHE A 382 32.11 -10.51 -17.66
C PHE A 382 33.58 -10.92 -17.77
N LYS A 383 33.94 -12.01 -17.09
CA LYS A 383 35.21 -12.71 -17.28
C LYS A 383 35.37 -13.19 -18.73
N GLN A 384 36.56 -13.07 -19.29
CA GLN A 384 36.90 -13.54 -20.63
C GLN A 384 38.03 -14.58 -20.55
N LYS A 385 38.22 -15.35 -21.63
CA LYS A 385 39.29 -16.36 -21.68
C LYS A 385 40.68 -15.72 -21.49
N LYS A 386 41.64 -16.54 -21.01
CA LYS A 386 43.02 -16.09 -20.70
C LYS A 386 43.60 -15.26 -21.86
N GLY A 387 44.10 -14.07 -21.53
CA GLY A 387 44.71 -13.13 -22.50
C GLY A 387 43.78 -12.01 -22.99
N LYS A 388 42.47 -12.07 -22.71
CA LYS A 388 41.52 -10.97 -22.95
C LYS A 388 41.19 -10.24 -21.66
N SER A 389 40.99 -8.92 -21.74
CA SER A 389 40.46 -8.12 -20.63
C SER A 389 38.99 -8.46 -20.39
N ASN A 390 38.56 -8.41 -19.13
CA ASN A 390 37.14 -8.54 -18.78
C ASN A 390 36.32 -7.43 -19.45
N VAL A 391 35.11 -7.76 -19.90
CA VAL A 391 34.18 -6.78 -20.46
C VAL A 391 33.37 -6.17 -19.32
N LYS A 392 33.51 -4.87 -19.08
CA LYS A 392 32.73 -4.16 -18.06
C LYS A 392 31.37 -3.77 -18.64
N VAL A 393 30.32 -3.93 -17.83
CA VAL A 393 28.95 -3.46 -18.12
C VAL A 393 28.49 -2.32 -17.22
N ASP A 394 29.25 -2.02 -16.18
CA ASP A 394 29.29 -0.69 -15.55
C ASP A 394 29.94 0.31 -16.51
N ILE A 395 29.23 0.62 -17.60
CA ILE A 395 29.48 1.75 -18.49
C ILE A 395 28.29 2.69 -18.37
N GLN A 396 28.49 3.97 -18.69
CA GLN A 396 27.46 5.01 -18.57
C GLN A 396 26.22 4.62 -19.40
N GLY A 397 25.14 4.19 -18.73
CA GLY A 397 23.84 3.88 -19.33
C GLY A 397 23.29 2.46 -19.05
N LEU A 398 24.13 1.46 -18.76
CA LEU A 398 23.68 0.06 -18.52
C LEU A 398 23.54 -0.30 -17.04
N GLY A 399 24.57 0.03 -16.24
CA GLY A 399 24.61 -0.27 -14.82
C GLY A 399 24.82 -1.76 -14.48
N GLU A 400 24.61 -2.09 -13.20
CA GLU A 400 24.64 -3.47 -12.69
C GLU A 400 23.41 -4.26 -13.17
N ILE A 401 23.59 -5.53 -13.54
CA ILE A 401 22.50 -6.46 -13.84
C ILE A 401 22.31 -7.39 -12.64
N ASP A 402 21.15 -7.35 -12.00
CA ASP A 402 20.91 -8.07 -10.74
C ASP A 402 20.98 -9.58 -10.97
N PHE A 403 20.30 -10.10 -12.00
CA PHE A 403 20.40 -11.51 -12.39
C PHE A 403 20.47 -11.72 -13.91
N ILE A 404 21.27 -12.71 -14.30
CA ILE A 404 21.19 -13.38 -15.60
C ILE A 404 21.04 -14.87 -15.29
N VAL A 405 20.03 -15.56 -15.82
CA VAL A 405 19.87 -17.00 -15.61
C VAL A 405 19.61 -17.69 -16.95
N VAL A 406 20.28 -18.83 -17.15
CA VAL A 406 20.23 -19.57 -18.41
C VAL A 406 19.49 -20.88 -18.21
N ASN A 407 18.48 -21.12 -19.03
CA ASN A 407 17.85 -22.43 -19.13
C ASN A 407 18.11 -23.00 -20.54
N LYS A 408 18.84 -24.11 -20.58
CA LYS A 408 19.20 -24.79 -21.82
C LYS A 408 18.03 -25.53 -22.47
N ASP A 409 17.07 -26.00 -21.67
CA ASP A 409 16.01 -26.90 -22.14
C ASP A 409 14.98 -26.13 -22.97
N ASN A 410 14.71 -24.87 -22.60
CA ASN A 410 13.85 -23.97 -23.37
C ASN A 410 14.63 -22.95 -24.22
N LYS A 411 15.97 -23.03 -24.26
CA LYS A 411 16.88 -22.12 -24.98
C LYS A 411 16.64 -20.64 -24.65
N LYS A 412 16.52 -20.32 -23.36
CA LYS A 412 16.30 -18.94 -22.89
C LYS A 412 17.42 -18.44 -21.97
N ILE A 413 17.70 -17.16 -22.10
CA ILE A 413 18.52 -16.37 -21.19
C ILE A 413 17.59 -15.32 -20.58
N PHE A 414 17.27 -15.48 -19.31
CA PHE A 414 16.48 -14.49 -18.60
C PHE A 414 17.41 -13.43 -18.01
N ILE A 415 17.14 -12.18 -18.31
CA ILE A 415 17.80 -11.04 -17.69
C ILE A 415 16.82 -10.36 -16.75
N SER A 416 17.24 -10.12 -15.52
CA SER A 416 16.35 -9.56 -14.51
C SER A 416 16.94 -8.47 -13.67
N ASP A 417 16.06 -7.51 -13.37
CA ASP A 417 16.19 -6.58 -12.26
C ASP A 417 15.24 -7.00 -11.15
N THR A 418 15.75 -6.99 -9.93
CA THR A 418 15.00 -7.33 -8.72
C THR A 418 14.36 -6.05 -8.18
N LYS A 419 13.09 -6.13 -7.78
CA LYS A 419 12.35 -5.01 -7.18
C LYS A 419 11.65 -5.47 -5.91
N TYR A 420 12.18 -5.02 -4.78
CA TYR A 420 11.56 -5.22 -3.49
C TYR A 420 10.53 -4.11 -3.24
N ASN A 421 9.26 -4.43 -3.50
CA ASN A 421 8.14 -3.52 -3.34
C ASN A 421 7.52 -3.63 -1.94
N ARG A 422 6.92 -2.54 -1.46
CA ARG A 422 5.98 -2.60 -0.33
C ARG A 422 4.77 -3.40 -0.77
N ALA A 423 4.28 -4.31 0.06
CA ALA A 423 3.02 -4.98 -0.22
C ALA A 423 1.89 -3.94 -0.35
N ARG A 424 1.20 -3.99 -1.48
CA ARG A 424 0.05 -3.14 -1.79
C ARG A 424 -1.16 -4.03 -2.02
N TYR A 425 -2.31 -3.58 -1.55
CA TYR A 425 -3.57 -4.32 -1.62
C TYR A 425 -4.71 -3.50 -2.24
N ASP A 426 -4.39 -2.31 -2.76
CA ASP A 426 -5.36 -1.42 -3.37
C ASP A 426 -4.76 -0.66 -4.56
N ALA A 427 -5.64 -0.16 -5.42
CA ALA A 427 -5.28 0.49 -6.68
C ALA A 427 -4.44 1.76 -6.49
N VAL A 428 -4.68 2.52 -5.42
CA VAL A 428 -3.94 3.75 -5.12
C VAL A 428 -2.48 3.39 -4.81
N GLY A 429 -2.25 2.36 -4.00
CA GLY A 429 -0.93 1.79 -3.75
C GLY A 429 -0.26 1.29 -5.03
N TYR A 430 -0.98 0.49 -5.83
CA TYR A 430 -0.45 -0.07 -7.08
C TYR A 430 -0.04 1.00 -8.10
N ARG A 431 -0.76 2.12 -8.19
CA ARG A 431 -0.44 3.20 -9.12
C ARG A 431 0.98 3.75 -8.91
N THR A 432 1.43 3.82 -7.66
CA THR A 432 2.79 4.27 -7.34
C THR A 432 3.82 3.31 -7.93
N ASP A 433 3.63 2.00 -7.70
CA ASP A 433 4.54 0.98 -8.22
C ASP A 433 4.51 0.96 -9.75
N TYR A 434 3.33 0.94 -10.36
CA TYR A 434 3.14 0.97 -11.81
C TYR A 434 3.90 2.13 -12.48
N THR A 435 3.83 3.32 -11.88
CA THR A 435 4.57 4.50 -12.35
C THR A 435 6.10 4.29 -12.26
N ASN A 436 6.59 3.73 -11.15
CA ASN A 436 8.02 3.46 -10.96
C ASN A 436 8.56 2.45 -11.97
N PHE A 437 7.78 1.42 -12.30
CA PHE A 437 8.16 0.41 -13.28
C PHE A 437 8.37 0.98 -14.68
N GLY A 438 7.66 2.05 -15.08
CA GLY A 438 7.93 2.73 -16.36
C GLY A 438 9.40 3.19 -16.49
N GLY A 439 10.02 3.63 -15.38
CA GLY A 439 11.46 3.96 -15.36
C GLY A 439 12.36 2.71 -15.39
N TYR A 440 11.92 1.59 -14.84
CA TYR A 440 12.66 0.32 -14.83
C TYR A 440 12.63 -0.36 -16.20
N GLU A 441 11.54 -0.23 -16.97
CA GLU A 441 11.40 -0.78 -18.32
C GLU A 441 12.50 -0.29 -19.27
N ILE A 442 12.82 1.02 -19.21
CA ILE A 442 13.87 1.63 -20.04
C ILE A 442 15.23 0.99 -19.73
N LYS A 443 15.52 0.75 -18.45
CA LYS A 443 16.78 0.17 -17.99
C LYS A 443 16.92 -1.30 -18.38
N ILE A 444 15.89 -2.12 -18.14
CA ILE A 444 15.96 -3.54 -18.48
C ILE A 444 15.98 -3.77 -20.00
N GLU A 445 15.32 -2.92 -20.79
CA GLU A 445 15.44 -2.97 -22.26
C GLU A 445 16.86 -2.67 -22.74
N ALA A 446 17.51 -1.64 -22.17
CA ALA A 446 18.90 -1.33 -22.50
C ALA A 446 19.83 -2.49 -22.17
N LYS A 447 19.61 -3.14 -21.02
CA LYS A 447 20.36 -4.34 -20.59
C LYS A 447 20.13 -5.52 -21.53
N LYS A 448 18.88 -5.78 -21.92
CA LYS A 448 18.52 -6.82 -22.90
C LYS A 448 19.17 -6.57 -24.25
N ASN A 449 19.05 -5.36 -24.81
CA ASN A 449 19.60 -5.02 -26.12
C ASN A 449 21.12 -5.23 -26.16
N TRP A 450 21.83 -4.75 -25.15
CA TRP A 450 23.27 -4.97 -25.04
C TRP A 450 23.61 -6.45 -24.96
N LEU A 451 22.90 -7.23 -24.13
CA LEU A 451 23.21 -8.65 -23.95
C LEU A 451 22.95 -9.46 -25.23
N SER A 452 21.86 -9.16 -25.95
CA SER A 452 21.54 -9.76 -27.25
C SER A 452 22.63 -9.52 -28.29
N GLU A 453 23.26 -8.34 -28.30
CA GLU A 453 24.38 -8.02 -29.19
C GLU A 453 25.72 -8.63 -28.73
N ASN A 454 25.81 -9.09 -27.48
CA ASN A 454 27.04 -9.53 -26.83
C ASN A 454 26.96 -10.96 -26.26
N LEU A 455 26.11 -11.84 -26.83
CA LEU A 455 25.94 -13.22 -26.36
C LEU A 455 27.25 -14.02 -26.29
N GLN A 456 28.20 -13.76 -27.19
CA GLN A 456 29.52 -14.39 -27.16
C GLN A 456 30.30 -14.05 -25.87
N VAL A 457 30.15 -12.83 -25.36
CA VAL A 457 30.79 -12.36 -24.13
C VAL A 457 30.20 -13.12 -22.93
N LEU A 458 28.88 -13.26 -22.89
CA LEU A 458 28.18 -14.03 -21.85
C LEU A 458 28.56 -15.53 -21.93
N GLN A 459 28.62 -16.11 -23.13
CA GLN A 459 28.98 -17.51 -23.29
C GLN A 459 30.37 -17.79 -22.73
N GLU A 460 31.39 -16.98 -23.13
CA GLU A 460 32.75 -17.13 -22.58
C GLU A 460 32.75 -17.01 -21.05
N HIS A 461 31.94 -16.11 -20.49
CA HIS A 461 31.81 -15.95 -19.05
C HIS A 461 31.24 -17.19 -18.36
N LEU A 462 30.16 -17.76 -18.90
CA LEU A 462 29.50 -18.94 -18.35
C LEU A 462 30.35 -20.22 -18.50
N GLU A 463 31.09 -20.37 -19.60
CA GLU A 463 32.07 -21.44 -19.79
C GLU A 463 33.14 -21.42 -18.68
N ILE A 464 33.56 -20.22 -18.25
CA ILE A 464 34.55 -20.03 -17.16
C ILE A 464 33.93 -20.26 -15.79
N MET A 465 32.75 -19.70 -15.53
CA MET A 465 32.13 -19.66 -14.20
C MET A 465 31.38 -20.95 -13.86
N PHE A 466 30.72 -21.55 -14.83
CA PHE A 466 29.79 -22.68 -14.65
C PHE A 466 30.18 -23.91 -15.46
N HIS A 467 31.22 -23.83 -16.29
CA HIS A 467 31.69 -24.94 -17.12
C HIS A 467 30.59 -25.53 -18.01
N ILE A 468 29.72 -24.65 -18.56
CA ILE A 468 28.73 -25.08 -19.54
C ILE A 468 29.42 -25.66 -20.78
N ASP A 469 28.81 -26.68 -21.38
CA ASP A 469 29.30 -27.42 -22.55
C ASP A 469 28.42 -27.24 -23.79
N TYR A 470 27.46 -26.31 -23.73
CA TYR A 470 26.52 -25.99 -24.80
C TYR A 470 26.65 -24.51 -25.23
N SER A 471 26.26 -24.25 -26.49
CA SER A 471 26.19 -22.89 -27.03
C SER A 471 24.92 -22.18 -26.57
N ILE A 472 25.02 -20.89 -26.30
CA ILE A 472 23.87 -20.01 -25.99
C ILE A 472 23.60 -18.95 -27.07
N LEU A 473 24.35 -18.98 -28.17
CA LEU A 473 24.29 -17.95 -29.21
C LEU A 473 22.95 -17.88 -29.95
N ASP A 474 22.17 -18.97 -29.93
CA ASP A 474 20.83 -19.08 -30.52
C ASP A 474 19.71 -18.94 -29.48
N PHE A 475 20.03 -18.60 -28.23
CA PHE A 475 19.04 -18.50 -27.16
C PHE A 475 18.31 -17.16 -27.22
N GLU A 476 17.03 -17.17 -26.85
CA GLU A 476 16.22 -15.96 -26.70
C GLU A 476 16.62 -15.23 -25.41
N VAL A 477 16.89 -13.92 -25.51
CA VAL A 477 17.11 -13.06 -24.33
C VAL A 477 15.78 -12.46 -23.90
N GLU A 478 15.29 -12.90 -22.74
CA GLU A 478 14.01 -12.49 -22.18
C GLU A 478 14.19 -11.57 -20.96
N PRO A 479 13.80 -10.28 -21.06
CA PRO A 479 13.79 -9.39 -19.91
C PRO A 479 12.59 -9.65 -19.00
N ILE A 480 12.85 -9.81 -17.70
CA ILE A 480 11.83 -9.99 -16.66
C ILE A 480 12.18 -9.18 -15.41
N PHE A 481 11.22 -8.98 -14.51
CA PHE A 481 11.50 -8.49 -13.16
C PHE A 481 11.28 -9.60 -12.14
N PHE A 482 12.11 -9.68 -11.11
CA PHE A 482 11.80 -10.48 -9.92
C PHE A 482 11.28 -9.59 -8.81
N ILE A 483 10.16 -9.97 -8.21
CA ILE A 483 9.48 -9.17 -7.19
C ILE A 483 9.11 -10.02 -5.96
N ASN A 484 9.07 -9.39 -4.79
CA ASN A 484 8.69 -10.05 -3.54
C ASN A 484 7.16 -10.18 -3.34
N THR A 485 6.38 -9.31 -3.95
CA THR A 485 4.93 -9.21 -3.73
C THR A 485 4.23 -8.81 -5.03
N PRO A 486 2.99 -9.25 -5.26
CA PRO A 486 2.23 -8.85 -6.44
C PRO A 486 2.02 -7.34 -6.53
N THR A 487 1.91 -6.85 -7.76
CA THR A 487 1.61 -5.45 -8.09
C THR A 487 0.83 -5.39 -9.40
N PHE A 488 0.05 -4.32 -9.63
CA PHE A 488 -0.72 -4.17 -10.87
C PHE A 488 0.16 -4.18 -12.14
N TYR A 489 1.43 -3.76 -12.03
CA TYR A 489 2.38 -3.85 -13.15
C TYR A 489 2.49 -5.27 -13.72
N MET A 490 2.34 -6.31 -12.89
CA MET A 490 2.31 -7.69 -13.38
C MET A 490 1.24 -7.91 -14.45
N PHE A 491 0.11 -7.22 -14.39
CA PHE A 491 -1.02 -7.48 -15.28
C PHE A 491 -0.90 -6.73 -16.61
N ASN A 492 -0.27 -5.56 -16.61
CA ASN A 492 -0.29 -4.67 -17.76
C ASN A 492 1.08 -4.09 -18.16
N GLY A 493 2.16 -4.54 -17.54
CA GLY A 493 3.52 -4.12 -17.86
C GLY A 493 4.00 -4.61 -19.22
N LYS A 494 5.02 -3.95 -19.78
CA LYS A 494 5.67 -4.42 -21.02
C LYS A 494 6.39 -5.75 -20.79
N TYR A 495 7.03 -5.90 -19.63
CA TYR A 495 7.76 -7.11 -19.23
C TYR A 495 7.06 -7.79 -18.06
N LYS A 496 7.18 -9.11 -18.01
CA LYS A 496 6.59 -9.89 -16.92
C LYS A 496 7.37 -9.66 -15.62
N ALA A 497 6.65 -9.58 -14.52
CA ALA A 497 7.22 -9.45 -13.19
C ALA A 497 6.85 -10.70 -12.37
N ILE A 498 7.85 -11.52 -12.07
CA ILE A 498 7.67 -12.85 -11.51
C ILE A 498 7.87 -12.78 -10.00
N THR A 499 6.86 -13.25 -9.27
CA THR A 499 6.87 -13.37 -7.81
C THR A 499 7.78 -14.52 -7.38
N LEU A 500 8.35 -14.43 -6.17
CA LEU A 500 9.28 -15.42 -5.63
C LEU A 500 8.75 -16.86 -5.73
N THR A 501 7.46 -17.07 -5.48
CA THR A 501 6.78 -18.37 -5.51
C THR A 501 6.68 -19.00 -6.89
N ARG A 502 6.88 -18.22 -7.97
CA ARG A 502 6.73 -18.68 -9.37
C ARG A 502 8.02 -18.65 -10.18
N ILE A 503 9.13 -18.15 -9.61
CA ILE A 503 10.40 -18.02 -10.34
C ILE A 503 10.83 -19.35 -10.92
N LYS A 504 10.78 -20.42 -10.13
CA LYS A 504 11.23 -21.74 -10.58
C LYS A 504 10.41 -22.20 -11.79
N GLU A 505 9.10 -22.28 -11.64
CA GLU A 505 8.20 -22.82 -12.66
C GLU A 505 8.25 -21.97 -13.94
N TYR A 506 8.41 -20.65 -13.79
CA TYR A 506 8.58 -19.74 -14.91
C TYR A 506 9.88 -20.00 -15.69
N ILE A 507 11.01 -20.10 -14.98
CA ILE A 507 12.32 -20.34 -15.60
C ILE A 507 12.35 -21.73 -16.27
N GLU A 508 11.72 -22.74 -15.66
CA GLU A 508 11.56 -24.09 -16.23
C GLU A 508 10.64 -24.13 -17.45
N GLY A 509 9.77 -23.12 -17.63
CA GLY A 509 8.73 -23.10 -18.66
C GLY A 509 7.54 -24.00 -18.35
N SER A 510 7.39 -24.46 -17.10
CA SER A 510 6.24 -25.25 -16.63
C SER A 510 5.06 -24.36 -16.22
N TRP A 511 5.29 -23.06 -16.04
CA TRP A 511 4.27 -22.06 -15.78
C TRP A 511 4.49 -20.80 -16.62
N ASP A 512 3.38 -20.19 -17.03
CA ASP A 512 3.33 -18.84 -17.59
C ASP A 512 2.03 -18.16 -17.12
N TYR A 513 1.94 -16.85 -17.35
CA TYR A 513 0.76 -16.02 -17.15
C TYR A 513 -0.47 -16.63 -17.80
N PRO A 514 -1.58 -16.79 -17.05
CA PRO A 514 -2.76 -17.48 -17.55
C PRO A 514 -3.47 -16.68 -18.64
N THR A 515 -4.09 -17.37 -19.60
CA THR A 515 -5.14 -16.76 -20.43
C THR A 515 -6.42 -16.67 -19.62
N ILE A 516 -6.98 -15.48 -19.46
CA ILE A 516 -8.27 -15.29 -18.77
C ILE A 516 -9.39 -15.34 -19.81
N LYS A 517 -10.31 -16.28 -19.63
CA LYS A 517 -11.43 -16.51 -20.55
C LYS A 517 -12.71 -15.99 -19.91
N LEU A 518 -13.25 -14.89 -20.45
CA LEU A 518 -14.54 -14.35 -20.05
C LEU A 518 -15.64 -14.83 -21.00
N ARG A 519 -16.81 -15.13 -20.45
CA ARG A 519 -17.99 -15.58 -21.19
C ARG A 519 -18.86 -14.38 -21.55
N ASP A 520 -19.17 -14.22 -22.83
CA ASP A 520 -20.09 -13.21 -23.36
C ASP A 520 -21.32 -13.92 -23.96
N ASP A 521 -22.34 -14.10 -23.12
CA ASP A 521 -23.57 -14.79 -23.48
C ASP A 521 -24.42 -14.01 -24.50
N ALA A 522 -24.34 -12.68 -24.50
CA ALA A 522 -25.09 -11.84 -25.42
C ALA A 522 -24.67 -12.10 -26.88
N ASN A 523 -23.36 -12.25 -27.11
CA ASN A 523 -22.80 -12.52 -28.43
C ASN A 523 -22.44 -14.00 -28.66
N LYS A 524 -22.73 -14.88 -27.69
CA LYS A 524 -22.41 -16.32 -27.72
C LYS A 524 -20.93 -16.62 -28.02
N GLN A 525 -20.03 -15.91 -27.34
CA GLN A 525 -18.60 -15.98 -27.57
C GLN A 525 -17.80 -15.91 -26.27
N PHE A 526 -16.55 -16.30 -26.33
CA PHE A 526 -15.57 -16.09 -25.27
C PHE A 526 -14.57 -15.01 -25.67
N LEU A 527 -14.24 -14.17 -24.70
CA LEU A 527 -13.21 -13.14 -24.79
C LEU A 527 -11.97 -13.66 -24.05
N ASN A 528 -10.89 -13.93 -24.79
CA ASN A 528 -9.66 -14.49 -24.24
C ASN A 528 -8.61 -13.38 -24.10
N TYR A 529 -8.29 -13.01 -22.86
CA TYR A 529 -7.31 -11.98 -22.52
C TYR A 529 -5.97 -12.62 -22.18
N THR A 530 -4.89 -12.03 -22.72
CA THR A 530 -3.50 -12.47 -22.49
C THR A 530 -2.65 -11.26 -22.14
N HIS A 531 -1.59 -11.47 -21.34
CA HIS A 531 -0.67 -10.40 -20.94
C HIS A 531 -0.07 -9.61 -22.14
N PRO A 532 0.07 -8.26 -22.03
CA PRO A 532 -0.57 -7.38 -21.05
C PRO A 532 -2.10 -7.36 -21.21
N TYR A 533 -2.83 -7.59 -20.11
CA TYR A 533 -4.25 -7.94 -20.13
C TYR A 533 -5.19 -6.78 -20.47
N PHE A 534 -4.78 -5.53 -20.24
CA PHE A 534 -5.63 -4.35 -20.40
C PHE A 534 -5.20 -3.43 -21.55
N SER A 535 -4.20 -3.84 -22.33
CA SER A 535 -3.67 -3.07 -23.47
C SER A 535 -3.84 -3.77 -24.80
N LYS A 536 -4.34 -5.01 -24.81
CA LYS A 536 -4.61 -5.78 -26.03
C LYS A 536 -6.10 -6.07 -26.15
N VAL A 537 -6.61 -6.02 -27.38
CA VAL A 537 -7.96 -6.49 -27.70
C VAL A 537 -8.02 -8.00 -27.42
N PRO A 538 -9.07 -8.50 -26.74
CA PRO A 538 -9.20 -9.93 -26.47
C PRO A 538 -9.36 -10.74 -27.76
N ILE A 539 -8.85 -11.97 -27.76
CA ILE A 539 -9.09 -12.93 -28.84
C ILE A 539 -10.50 -13.49 -28.66
N ILE A 540 -11.32 -13.35 -29.70
CA ILE A 540 -12.72 -13.81 -29.69
C ILE A 540 -12.80 -15.24 -30.22
N THR A 541 -13.45 -16.13 -29.48
CA THR A 541 -13.73 -17.51 -29.90
C THR A 541 -15.20 -17.84 -29.67
N PRO A 542 -15.94 -18.49 -30.60
CA PRO A 542 -17.34 -18.82 -30.39
C PRO A 542 -17.54 -19.81 -29.23
N PHE A 543 -18.75 -19.89 -28.70
CA PHE A 543 -19.15 -21.05 -27.89
C PHE A 543 -19.05 -22.31 -28.75
N GLU A 544 -18.49 -23.38 -28.17
CA GLU A 544 -18.46 -24.69 -28.82
C GLU A 544 -19.86 -25.29 -28.98
#